data_AF-A0A974WNM1-F1
#
_entry.id   AF-A0A974WNM1-F1
#
_cell.length_a   1.000
_cell.length_b   1.000
_cell.length_c   1.000
_cell.angle_alpha   90.00
_cell.angle_beta   90.00
_cell.angle_gamma   90.00
#
_symmetry.space_group_name_H-M   'P 1'
#
loop_
_entity.id
_entity.type
_entity.pdbx_description
1 polymer ?
#
loop_
_entity_poly.entity_id
_entity_poly.type
_entity_poly.pdbx_seq_one_letter_code
_entity_poly.pdbx_strand_id
1 'polypeptide(L)'
;MKSLNLKQVVISSLVVYIIGITAFVGSYFVEILENANQQANYVLMLAIIPAALIGAYLYYRRGYQTNGFLLGTMMFLGAMLLDAIITVPVFIIPNGGDYLSFFGDPGFWLIAVEYISVVAAYWKVERMTGRLKTD
;
A
#
# COMPACT_ATOMS: atom_id res chain seq x y z
N MET A 1 -21.48 -1.10 13.75
CA MET A 1 -20.21 -0.91 12.99
C MET A 1 -19.44 0.24 13.62
N LYS A 2 -18.26 0.01 14.21
CA LYS A 2 -17.42 1.12 14.68
C LYS A 2 -16.93 1.95 13.50
N SER A 3 -17.09 3.27 13.60
CA SER A 3 -16.75 4.24 12.54
C SER A 3 -15.26 4.15 12.16
N LEU A 4 -14.99 4.16 10.85
CA LEU A 4 -13.64 4.30 10.29
C LEU A 4 -12.97 5.57 10.85
N ASN A 5 -11.75 5.46 11.37
CA ASN A 5 -11.02 6.62 11.85
C ASN A 5 -10.10 7.17 10.76
N LEU A 6 -10.54 8.23 10.07
CA LEU A 6 -9.84 8.77 8.91
C LEU A 6 -8.42 9.27 9.24
N LYS A 7 -8.23 9.91 10.40
CA LYS A 7 -6.89 10.37 10.84
C LYS A 7 -5.91 9.20 10.89
N GLN A 8 -6.32 8.08 11.48
CA GLN A 8 -5.45 6.92 11.59
C GLN A 8 -5.27 6.20 10.25
N VAL A 9 -6.28 6.19 9.37
CA VAL A 9 -6.13 5.71 7.98
C VAL A 9 -5.04 6.50 7.27
N VAL A 10 -5.06 7.82 7.34
CA VAL A 10 -4.06 8.68 6.68
C VAL A 10 -2.65 8.38 7.19
N ILE A 11 -2.48 8.29 8.52
CA ILE A 11 -1.18 7.95 9.13
C ILE A 11 -0.69 6.58 8.65
N SER A 12 -1.55 5.56 8.69
CA SER A 12 -1.21 4.21 8.23
C SER A 12 -0.87 4.20 6.74
N SER A 13 -1.62 4.93 5.91
CA SER A 13 -1.39 5.01 4.45
C SER A 13 -0.05 5.69 4.13
N LEU A 14 0.27 6.78 4.82
CA LEU A 14 1.54 7.51 4.66
C LEU A 14 2.74 6.62 4.99
N VAL A 15 2.67 5.83 6.06
CA VAL A 15 3.76 4.91 6.42
C VAL A 15 3.95 3.86 5.33
N VAL A 16 2.86 3.25 4.84
CA VAL A 16 2.95 2.24 3.78
C VAL A 16 3.50 2.85 2.48
N TYR A 17 3.00 4.03 2.12
CA TYR A 17 3.46 4.78 0.95
C TYR A 17 4.96 5.08 1.02
N ILE A 18 5.45 5.61 2.16
CA ILE A 18 6.89 5.93 2.33
C ILE A 18 7.75 4.68 2.16
N ILE A 19 7.36 3.55 2.75
CA ILE A 19 8.09 2.29 2.60
C ILE A 19 8.07 1.84 1.13
N GLY A 20 6.89 1.84 0.51
CA GLY A 20 6.68 1.41 -0.87
C GLY A 20 7.49 2.25 -1.87
N ILE A 21 7.37 3.57 -1.83
CA ILE A 21 8.09 4.46 -2.75
C ILE A 21 9.60 4.38 -2.55
N THR A 22 10.07 4.22 -1.30
CA THR A 22 11.49 4.05 -1.01
C THR A 22 12.02 2.75 -1.62
N ALA A 23 11.27 1.65 -1.53
CA ALA A 23 11.64 0.37 -2.13
C ALA A 23 11.61 0.44 -3.67
N PHE A 24 10.57 1.05 -4.23
CA PHE A 24 10.40 1.22 -5.67
C PHE A 24 11.52 2.06 -6.28
N VAL A 25 11.74 3.29 -5.78
CA VAL A 25 12.81 4.18 -6.26
C VAL A 25 14.18 3.58 -5.94
N GLY A 26 14.32 3.00 -4.75
CA GLY A 26 15.53 2.31 -4.28
C GLY A 26 16.01 1.22 -5.25
N SER A 27 15.08 0.52 -5.89
CA SER A 27 15.38 -0.58 -6.81
C SER A 27 16.12 -0.14 -8.08
N TYR A 28 16.00 1.13 -8.49
CA TYR A 28 16.69 1.66 -9.67
C TYR A 28 18.19 1.93 -9.43
N PHE A 29 18.65 1.97 -8.17
CA PHE A 29 20.07 2.16 -7.88
C PHE A 29 20.90 0.89 -8.07
N VAL A 30 20.26 -0.28 -8.08
CA VAL A 30 20.92 -1.59 -8.26
C VAL A 30 20.07 -2.42 -9.22
N GLU A 31 20.34 -2.28 -10.51
CA GLU A 31 19.65 -3.03 -11.56
C GLU A 31 20.21 -4.46 -11.65
N ILE A 32 19.33 -5.44 -11.42
CA ILE A 32 19.63 -6.88 -11.48
C ILE A 32 18.97 -7.49 -12.73
N LEU A 33 17.75 -7.04 -13.06
CA LEU A 33 17.02 -7.42 -14.27
C LEU A 33 17.31 -6.45 -15.41
N GLU A 34 17.25 -6.95 -16.66
CA GLU A 34 17.39 -6.12 -17.86
C GLU A 34 16.31 -5.04 -17.97
N ASN A 35 15.11 -5.32 -17.44
CA ASN A 35 14.01 -4.36 -17.39
C ASN A 35 13.89 -3.77 -15.98
N ALA A 36 14.49 -2.60 -15.77
CA ALA A 36 14.49 -1.90 -14.49
C ALA A 36 13.07 -1.54 -13.99
N ASN A 37 12.14 -1.20 -14.88
CA ASN A 37 10.75 -0.90 -14.50
C ASN A 37 10.03 -2.15 -13.98
N GLN A 38 10.23 -3.28 -14.64
CA GLN A 38 9.67 -4.55 -14.21
C GLN A 38 10.28 -4.99 -12.86
N GLN A 39 11.59 -4.78 -12.67
CA GLN A 39 12.24 -4.98 -11.38
C GLN A 39 11.61 -4.12 -10.29
N ALA A 40 11.42 -2.83 -10.53
CA ALA A 40 10.84 -1.91 -9.56
C ALA A 40 9.44 -2.33 -9.12
N ASN A 41 8.61 -2.79 -10.05
CA ASN A 41 7.29 -3.36 -9.75
C ASN A 41 7.39 -4.62 -8.88
N TYR A 42 8.31 -5.54 -9.17
CA TYR A 42 8.52 -6.73 -8.33
C TYR A 42 9.03 -6.41 -6.93
N VAL A 43 9.97 -5.47 -6.82
CA VAL A 43 10.48 -5.01 -5.52
C VAL A 43 9.34 -4.36 -4.72
N LEU A 44 8.50 -3.56 -5.37
CA LEU A 44 7.33 -2.94 -4.72
C LEU A 44 6.30 -3.98 -4.26
N MET A 45 5.99 -4.99 -5.08
CA MET A 45 5.11 -6.11 -4.67
C MET A 45 5.66 -6.80 -3.41
N LEU A 46 6.95 -7.13 -3.38
CA LEU A 46 7.57 -7.75 -2.20
C LEU A 46 7.55 -6.82 -0.98
N ALA A 47 7.79 -5.52 -1.18
CA ALA A 47 7.82 -4.54 -0.10
C ALA A 47 6.42 -4.21 0.45
N ILE A 48 5.37 -4.29 -0.37
CA ILE A 48 4.03 -3.91 0.04
C ILE A 48 3.47 -4.87 1.10
N ILE A 49 3.86 -6.14 1.09
CA ILE A 49 3.41 -7.13 2.07
C ILE A 49 3.79 -6.69 3.50
N PRO A 50 5.08 -6.57 3.87
CA PRO A 50 5.44 -6.14 5.22
C PRO A 50 4.98 -4.70 5.50
N ALA A 51 4.97 -3.81 4.50
CA ALA A 51 4.50 -2.44 4.68
C ALA A 51 3.01 -2.40 5.08
N ALA A 52 2.14 -3.08 4.33
CA ALA A 52 0.70 -3.14 4.59
C ALA A 52 0.40 -3.80 5.94
N LEU A 53 1.16 -4.83 6.35
CA LEU A 53 1.07 -5.41 7.69
C LEU A 53 1.39 -4.37 8.78
N ILE A 54 2.45 -3.58 8.61
CA ILE A 54 2.79 -2.47 9.52
C ILE A 54 1.65 -1.44 9.55
N GLY A 55 1.15 -1.01 8.40
CA GLY A 55 0.06 -0.04 8.31
C GLY A 55 -1.22 -0.53 9.02
N ALA A 56 -1.59 -1.79 8.81
CA ALA A 56 -2.71 -2.43 9.48
C ALA A 56 -2.48 -2.53 10.99
N TYR A 57 -1.31 -2.97 11.44
CA TYR A 57 -0.93 -2.99 12.85
C TYR A 57 -1.03 -1.61 13.50
N LEU A 58 -0.53 -0.56 12.84
CA LEU A 58 -0.60 0.82 13.32
C LEU A 58 -2.04 1.31 13.53
N TYR A 59 -2.96 0.85 12.67
CA TYR A 59 -4.38 1.17 12.78
C TYR A 59 -5.04 0.37 13.92
N TYR A 60 -4.91 -0.96 13.88
CA TYR A 60 -5.62 -1.86 14.80
C TYR A 60 -5.09 -1.82 16.24
N ARG A 61 -3.82 -1.48 16.47
CA ARG A 61 -3.27 -1.29 17.84
C ARG A 61 -3.97 -0.17 18.63
N ARG A 62 -4.75 0.69 17.96
CA ARG A 62 -5.60 1.72 18.59
C ARG A 62 -6.98 1.20 19.02
N GLY A 63 -7.26 -0.09 18.84
CA GLY A 63 -8.51 -0.73 19.25
C GLY A 63 -9.69 -0.55 18.29
N TYR A 64 -9.45 0.04 17.11
CA TYR A 64 -10.46 0.13 16.05
C TYR A 64 -10.86 -1.26 15.55
N GLN A 65 -12.12 -1.42 15.13
CA GLN A 65 -12.68 -2.72 14.70
C GLN A 65 -13.22 -2.64 13.26
N THR A 66 -12.67 -1.73 12.46
CA THR A 66 -13.07 -1.56 11.06
C THR A 66 -12.82 -2.86 10.30
N ASN A 67 -13.73 -3.22 9.38
CA ASN A 67 -13.53 -4.35 8.48
C ASN A 67 -12.23 -4.18 7.67
N GLY A 68 -11.44 -5.25 7.56
CA GLY A 68 -10.12 -5.22 6.92
C GLY A 68 -10.15 -4.88 5.43
N PHE A 69 -11.19 -5.28 4.69
CA PHE A 69 -11.35 -4.87 3.29
C PHE A 69 -11.59 -3.37 3.19
N LEU A 70 -12.49 -2.83 4.00
CA LEU A 70 -12.77 -1.39 4.02
C LEU A 70 -11.52 -0.58 4.41
N LEU A 71 -10.78 -1.03 5.43
CA LEU A 71 -9.53 -0.39 5.83
C LEU A 71 -8.49 -0.45 4.70
N GLY A 72 -8.29 -1.63 4.12
CA GLY A 72 -7.35 -1.85 3.02
C GLY A 72 -7.64 -0.94 1.83
N THR A 73 -8.91 -0.88 1.39
CA THR A 73 -9.33 0.01 0.29
C THR A 73 -9.05 1.46 0.62
N MET A 74 -9.43 1.94 1.82
CA MET A 74 -9.23 3.34 2.20
C MET A 74 -7.75 3.70 2.32
N MET A 75 -6.92 2.76 2.79
CA MET A 75 -5.48 2.97 2.87
C MET A 75 -4.82 2.99 1.49
N PHE A 76 -5.22 2.07 0.61
CA PHE A 76 -4.76 2.03 -0.77
C PHE A 76 -5.14 3.31 -1.52
N LEU A 77 -6.38 3.79 -1.40
CA LEU A 77 -6.81 5.06 -2.01
C LEU A 77 -5.98 6.25 -1.49
N GLY A 78 -5.61 6.24 -0.21
CA GLY A 78 -4.70 7.22 0.36
C GLY A 78 -3.31 7.19 -0.28
N ALA A 79 -2.74 5.99 -0.47
CA ALA A 79 -1.46 5.82 -1.15
C ALA A 79 -1.53 6.20 -2.64
N MET A 80 -2.57 5.77 -3.35
CA MET A 80 -2.82 6.10 -4.76
C MET A 80 -2.95 7.62 -4.98
N LEU A 81 -3.58 8.34 -4.04
CA LEU A 81 -3.64 9.80 -4.09
C LEU A 81 -2.25 10.43 -3.93
N LEU A 82 -1.41 9.87 -3.05
CA LEU A 82 -0.01 10.30 -2.91
C LEU A 82 0.79 9.98 -4.18
N ASP A 83 0.52 8.86 -4.85
CA ASP A 83 1.13 8.55 -6.14
C ASP A 83 0.79 9.61 -7.19
N ALA A 84 -0.47 10.01 -7.28
CA ALA A 84 -0.89 11.05 -8.21
C ALA A 84 -0.25 12.41 -7.91
N ILE A 85 -0.08 12.76 -6.63
CA ILE A 85 0.44 14.07 -6.22
C ILE A 85 1.99 14.11 -6.24
N ILE A 86 2.65 12.99 -5.94
CA ILE A 86 4.09 12.93 -5.71
C ILE A 86 4.75 11.96 -6.67
N THR A 87 4.40 10.68 -6.65
CA THR A 87 5.11 9.64 -7.43
C THR A 87 5.14 9.96 -8.91
N VAL A 88 3.97 10.26 -9.49
CA VAL A 88 3.85 10.51 -10.93
C VAL A 88 4.59 11.79 -11.34
N PRO A 89 4.36 12.97 -10.71
CA PRO A 89 5.08 14.20 -11.07
C PRO A 89 6.59 14.15 -10.83
N VAL A 90 7.03 13.53 -9.73
CA VAL A 90 8.43 13.61 -9.29
C VAL A 90 9.29 12.50 -9.88
N PHE A 91 8.75 11.31 -10.07
CA PHE A 91 9.54 10.14 -10.49
C PHE A 91 9.12 9.58 -11.85
N ILE A 92 7.83 9.60 -12.22
CA ILE A 92 7.39 8.97 -13.48
C ILE A 92 7.52 9.91 -14.67
N ILE A 93 6.99 11.12 -14.57
CA ILE A 93 7.02 12.11 -15.66
C ILE A 93 8.46 12.47 -16.10
N PRO A 94 9.43 12.70 -15.18
CA PRO A 94 10.81 12.96 -15.58
C PRO A 94 11.48 11.81 -16.34
N ASN A 95 10.97 10.59 -16.20
CA ASN A 95 11.44 9.39 -16.90
C ASN A 95 10.59 9.05 -18.14
N GLY A 96 9.78 10.00 -18.62
CA GLY A 96 9.03 9.87 -19.87
C GLY A 96 7.68 9.16 -19.76
N GLY A 97 7.23 8.83 -18.55
CA GLY A 97 5.88 8.33 -18.32
C GLY A 97 4.85 9.44 -18.10
N ASP A 98 3.60 9.06 -17.89
CA ASP A 98 2.51 9.96 -17.51
C ASP A 98 1.51 9.28 -16.56
N TYR A 99 0.45 10.00 -16.20
CA TYR A 99 -0.61 9.48 -15.35
C TYR A 99 -1.34 8.28 -15.96
N LEU A 100 -1.57 8.29 -17.27
CA LEU A 100 -2.29 7.23 -17.96
C LEU A 100 -1.43 5.97 -18.07
N SER A 101 -0.13 6.10 -18.36
CA SER A 101 0.80 4.98 -18.40
C SER A 101 0.98 4.36 -17.02
N PHE A 102 0.99 5.16 -15.95
CA PHE A 102 1.15 4.67 -14.59
C PHE A 102 -0.12 4.00 -14.05
N PHE A 103 -1.26 4.69 -14.07
CA PHE A 103 -2.52 4.13 -13.55
C PHE A 103 -3.20 3.15 -14.51
N GLY A 104 -2.80 3.14 -15.78
CA GLY A 104 -3.21 2.14 -16.77
C GLY A 104 -2.39 0.85 -16.71
N ASP A 105 -1.30 0.81 -15.94
CA ASP A 105 -0.45 -0.37 -15.80
C ASP A 105 -1.17 -1.49 -15.03
N PRO A 106 -1.30 -2.71 -15.58
CA PRO A 106 -1.94 -3.83 -14.87
C PRO A 106 -1.24 -4.23 -13.56
N GLY A 107 0.08 -4.07 -13.49
CA GLY A 107 0.89 -4.30 -12.30
C GLY A 107 0.52 -3.39 -11.14
N PHE A 108 0.18 -2.12 -11.40
CA PHE A 108 -0.34 -1.21 -10.38
C PHE A 108 -1.60 -1.78 -9.72
N TRP A 109 -2.54 -2.31 -10.51
CA TRP A 109 -3.77 -2.90 -9.99
C TRP A 109 -3.56 -4.26 -9.32
N LEU A 110 -2.56 -5.04 -9.74
CA LEU A 110 -2.16 -6.24 -9.01
C LEU A 110 -1.63 -5.89 -7.61
N ILE A 111 -0.80 -4.85 -7.49
CA ILE A 111 -0.34 -4.33 -6.20
C ILE A 111 -1.51 -3.82 -5.36
N ALA A 112 -2.51 -3.18 -5.97
CA ALA A 112 -3.72 -2.77 -5.27
C ALA A 112 -4.46 -3.95 -4.63
N VAL A 113 -4.66 -5.02 -5.39
CA VAL A 113 -5.31 -6.25 -4.90
C VAL A 113 -4.47 -6.90 -3.81
N GLU A 114 -3.15 -6.99 -3.97
CA GLU A 114 -2.22 -7.52 -2.97
C GLU A 114 -2.30 -6.73 -1.66
N TYR A 115 -2.18 -5.41 -1.74
CA TYR A 115 -2.27 -4.50 -0.60
C TYR A 115 -3.57 -4.76 0.19
N ILE A 116 -4.72 -4.66 -0.48
CA ILE A 116 -6.04 -4.78 0.16
C ILE A 116 -6.17 -6.18 0.79
N SER A 117 -5.71 -7.22 0.08
CA SER A 117 -5.76 -8.61 0.55
C SER A 117 -4.90 -8.81 1.79
N VAL A 118 -3.70 -8.23 1.85
CA VAL A 118 -2.81 -8.32 3.02
C VAL A 118 -3.44 -7.64 4.24
N VAL A 119 -4.03 -6.45 4.09
CA VAL A 119 -4.73 -5.77 5.19
C VAL A 119 -5.95 -6.57 5.65
N ALA A 120 -6.73 -7.13 4.72
CA ALA A 120 -7.88 -7.97 5.03
C ALA A 120 -7.47 -9.28 5.74
N ALA A 121 -6.36 -9.90 5.31
CA ALA A 121 -5.80 -11.09 5.93
C ALA A 121 -5.32 -10.79 7.35
N TYR A 122 -4.59 -9.69 7.57
CA TYR A 122 -4.17 -9.22 8.89
C TYR A 122 -5.36 -9.11 9.85
N TRP A 123 -6.41 -8.42 9.42
CA TRP A 123 -7.65 -8.27 10.20
C TRP A 123 -8.29 -9.62 10.54
N LYS A 124 -8.38 -10.54 9.58
CA LYS A 124 -8.97 -11.87 9.80
C LYS A 124 -8.15 -12.69 10.81
N VAL A 125 -6.82 -12.68 10.70
CA VAL A 125 -5.91 -13.37 11.64
C VAL A 125 -6.02 -12.79 13.05
N GLU A 126 -6.06 -11.47 13.19
CA GLU A 126 -6.20 -10.80 14.49
C GLU A 126 -7.56 -11.08 15.16
N ARG A 127 -8.63 -11.27 14.37
CA ARG A 127 -9.92 -11.74 14.90
C ARG A 127 -9.86 -13.19 15.36
N MET A 128 -9.24 -14.08 14.58
CA MET A 128 -9.10 -15.50 14.94
C MET A 128 -8.25 -15.71 16.19
N THR A 129 -7.26 -14.86 16.43
CA THR A 129 -6.39 -14.89 17.62
C THR A 129 -7.00 -14.17 18.84
N GLY A 130 -8.21 -13.62 18.72
CA GLY A 130 -8.91 -12.94 19.81
C GLY A 130 -8.37 -11.54 20.18
N ARG A 131 -7.40 -11.02 19.42
CA ARG A 131 -6.83 -9.67 19.63
C ARG A 131 -7.78 -8.56 19.16
N LEU A 132 -8.59 -8.85 18.14
CA LEU A 132 -9.72 -8.02 17.74
C LEU A 132 -11.02 -8.68 18.19
N LYS A 133 -11.97 -7.87 18.68
CA LYS A 133 -13.23 -8.40 19.21
C LYS A 133 -14.07 -8.97 18.07
N THR A 134 -14.65 -10.14 18.31
CA THR A 134 -15.76 -10.64 17.52
C THR A 134 -17.04 -10.09 18.13
N ASP A 135 -17.68 -9.14 17.43
CA ASP A 135 -19.09 -8.82 17.66
C ASP A 135 -19.95 -10.08 17.44
#